data_AF-A0A2V3JB67-F1
#
_entry.id   AF-A0A2V3JB67-F1
#
_cell.length_a   1.000
_cell.length_b   1.000
_cell.length_c   1.000
_cell.angle_alpha   90.00
_cell.angle_beta   90.00
_cell.angle_gamma   90.00
#
_symmetry.space_group_name_H-M   'P 1'
#
loop_
_entity.id
_entity.type
_entity.pdbx_description
1 polymer ?
#
loop_
_entity_poly.entity_id
_entity_poly.type
_entity_poly.pdbx_seq_one_letter_code
_entity_poly.pdbx_strand_id
1 'polypeptide(L)'
;MAKRSSLRKDERAFTGLEAAIVLTAFVVVAAVFSYVVLNAGFFTTQTAKSTVHTGVTQATSSVELAGDVIGYGNTAESKLDNVTFYLRLTAGKNPVNINKTIVTFTTSEKHIVLTKNYTAHDNSLTSISENEWTFSWIDPLESPADNLLEKCEKVCIKADIPDLDPNTDFTIEVKPPEGSTLGIDRSVPPAIYEVMNLK
;
A
#
# COMPACT_ATOMS: atom_id res chain seq x y z
N MET A 1 -20.09 -23.38 97.25
CA MET A 1 -19.02 -23.80 96.32
C MET A 1 -19.50 -23.45 94.90
N ALA A 2 -19.04 -22.31 94.34
CA ALA A 2 -19.56 -21.81 93.07
C ALA A 2 -18.89 -22.54 91.89
N LYS A 3 -19.71 -23.18 91.04
CA LYS A 3 -19.27 -23.95 89.87
C LYS A 3 -18.80 -22.98 88.79
N ARG A 4 -17.48 -22.92 88.56
CA ARG A 4 -16.84 -22.09 87.52
C ARG A 4 -17.15 -22.70 86.15
N SER A 5 -17.90 -22.00 85.30
CA SER A 5 -18.17 -22.45 83.92
C SER A 5 -16.92 -22.30 83.07
N SER A 6 -16.42 -23.39 82.48
CA SER A 6 -15.32 -23.35 81.53
C SER A 6 -15.79 -22.73 80.21
N LEU A 7 -15.17 -21.62 79.79
CA LEU A 7 -15.29 -21.08 78.44
C LEU A 7 -14.82 -22.15 77.45
N ARG A 8 -15.74 -22.72 76.67
CA ARG A 8 -15.40 -23.63 75.57
C ARG A 8 -14.70 -22.82 74.47
N LYS A 9 -13.47 -23.20 74.14
CA LYS A 9 -12.74 -22.70 72.97
C LYS A 9 -13.47 -23.18 71.71
N ASP A 10 -14.04 -22.26 70.95
CA ASP A 10 -14.66 -22.57 69.66
C ASP A 10 -13.67 -22.23 68.54
N GLU A 11 -13.05 -23.24 67.95
CA GLU A 11 -12.03 -23.08 66.91
C GLU A 11 -12.62 -22.75 65.54
N ARG A 12 -13.95 -22.83 65.39
CA ARG A 12 -14.67 -22.53 64.13
C ARG A 12 -14.42 -21.10 63.63
N ALA A 13 -14.23 -20.15 64.54
CA ALA A 13 -13.92 -18.77 64.20
C ALA A 13 -12.50 -18.61 63.62
N PHE A 14 -11.53 -19.40 64.08
CA PHE A 14 -10.16 -19.39 63.56
C PHE A 14 -10.05 -20.08 62.20
N THR A 15 -10.73 -21.21 62.02
CA THR A 15 -10.79 -21.90 60.71
C THR A 15 -11.50 -21.07 59.65
N GLY A 16 -12.49 -20.26 60.03
CA GLY A 16 -13.18 -19.33 59.12
C GLY A 16 -12.31 -18.14 58.70
N LEU A 17 -11.46 -17.65 59.60
CA LEU A 17 -10.52 -16.56 59.31
C LEU A 17 -9.44 -17.02 58.33
N GLU A 18 -8.90 -18.24 58.51
CA GLU A 18 -7.94 -18.83 57.57
C GLU A 18 -8.57 -19.03 56.17
N ALA A 19 -9.80 -19.56 56.12
CA ALA A 19 -10.54 -19.71 54.87
C ALA A 19 -10.81 -18.36 54.18
N ALA A 20 -11.12 -17.31 54.95
CA ALA A 20 -11.35 -15.97 54.42
C ALA A 20 -10.08 -15.33 53.83
N ILE A 21 -8.92 -15.51 54.45
CA ILE A 21 -7.63 -15.02 53.91
C ILE A 21 -7.29 -15.74 52.60
N VAL A 22 -7.51 -17.05 52.55
CA VAL A 22 -7.29 -17.82 51.32
C VAL A 22 -8.25 -17.38 50.22
N LEU A 23 -9.52 -17.15 50.55
CA LEU A 23 -10.52 -16.65 49.61
C LEU A 23 -10.12 -15.30 49.00
N THR A 24 -9.68 -14.32 49.80
CA THR A 24 -9.26 -13.01 49.27
C THR A 24 -8.01 -13.13 48.40
N ALA A 25 -7.04 -13.97 48.79
CA ALA A 25 -5.87 -14.25 47.96
C ALA A 25 -6.26 -14.82 46.59
N PHE A 26 -7.19 -15.79 46.55
CA PHE A 26 -7.71 -16.34 45.29
C PHE A 26 -8.43 -15.29 44.45
N VAL A 27 -9.25 -14.44 45.05
CA VAL A 27 -9.96 -13.37 44.35
C VAL A 27 -8.98 -12.36 43.75
N VAL A 28 -7.94 -11.96 44.49
CA VAL A 28 -6.91 -11.03 43.99
C VAL A 28 -6.12 -11.64 42.83
N VAL A 29 -5.71 -12.91 42.94
CA VAL A 29 -5.03 -13.62 41.84
C VAL A 29 -5.93 -13.70 40.61
N ALA A 30 -7.21 -14.04 40.79
CA ALA A 30 -8.19 -14.07 39.70
C ALA A 30 -8.39 -12.69 39.06
N ALA A 31 -8.42 -11.62 39.85
CA ALA A 31 -8.57 -10.25 39.35
C ALA A 31 -7.35 -9.78 38.55
N VAL A 32 -6.13 -10.01 39.05
CA VAL A 32 -4.89 -9.67 38.33
C VAL A 32 -4.77 -10.50 37.06
N PHE A 33 -5.09 -11.79 37.13
CA PHE A 33 -5.13 -12.67 35.95
C PHE A 33 -6.12 -12.15 34.91
N SER A 34 -7.35 -11.81 35.32
CA SER A 34 -8.37 -11.26 34.42
C SER A 34 -7.94 -9.95 33.76
N TYR A 35 -7.29 -9.06 34.51
CA TYR A 35 -6.75 -7.81 33.99
C TYR A 35 -5.69 -8.04 32.89
N VAL A 36 -4.73 -8.94 33.15
CA VAL A 36 -3.69 -9.27 32.16
C VAL A 36 -4.29 -9.91 30.92
N VAL A 37 -5.22 -10.85 31.09
CA VAL A 37 -5.91 -11.52 29.98
C VAL A 37 -6.72 -10.53 29.14
N LEU A 38 -7.45 -9.61 29.77
CA LEU A 38 -8.22 -8.59 29.06
C LEU A 38 -7.32 -7.63 28.29
N ASN A 39 -6.22 -7.16 28.89
CA ASN A 39 -5.30 -6.26 28.21
C ASN A 39 -4.59 -6.92 27.02
N ALA A 40 -4.13 -8.17 27.21
CA ALA A 40 -3.57 -8.96 26.11
C ALA A 40 -4.62 -9.24 25.02
N GLY A 41 -5.87 -9.51 25.43
CA GLY A 41 -7.01 -9.71 24.53
C GLY A 41 -7.34 -8.46 23.71
N PHE A 42 -7.32 -7.27 24.32
CA PHE A 42 -7.54 -6.00 23.62
C PHE A 42 -6.43 -5.71 22.61
N PHE A 43 -5.17 -5.91 22.98
CA PHE A 43 -4.04 -5.77 22.04
C PHE A 43 -4.21 -6.71 20.85
N THR A 44 -4.47 -8.00 21.11
CA THR A 44 -4.68 -9.02 20.08
C THR A 44 -5.83 -8.65 19.15
N THR A 45 -6.95 -8.17 19.70
CA THR A 45 -8.13 -7.76 18.91
C THR A 45 -7.85 -6.53 18.06
N GLN A 46 -7.12 -5.54 18.58
CA GLN A 46 -6.71 -4.34 17.84
C GLN A 46 -5.76 -4.69 16.70
N THR A 47 -4.75 -5.52 16.96
CA THR A 47 -3.83 -6.02 15.93
C THR A 47 -4.58 -6.81 14.87
N ALA A 48 -5.47 -7.73 15.26
CA ALA A 48 -6.28 -8.50 14.32
C ALA A 48 -7.15 -7.59 13.44
N LYS A 49 -7.81 -6.58 14.01
CA LYS A 49 -8.59 -5.60 13.23
C LYS A 49 -7.72 -4.84 12.24
N SER A 50 -6.53 -4.39 12.67
CA SER A 50 -5.59 -3.68 11.81
C SER A 50 -5.11 -4.56 10.66
N THR A 51 -4.67 -5.79 10.93
CA THR A 51 -4.20 -6.74 9.90
C THR A 51 -5.29 -7.13 8.92
N VAL A 52 -6.53 -7.33 9.37
CA VAL A 52 -7.65 -7.63 8.48
C VAL A 52 -7.94 -6.41 7.59
N HIS A 53 -7.97 -5.20 8.16
CA HIS A 53 -8.21 -3.99 7.40
C HIS A 53 -7.11 -3.76 6.36
N THR A 54 -5.84 -3.76 6.76
CA THR A 54 -4.72 -3.57 5.83
C THR A 54 -4.59 -4.70 4.83
N GLY A 55 -4.92 -5.94 5.19
CA GLY A 55 -4.95 -7.07 4.26
C GLY A 55 -6.01 -6.90 3.17
N VAL A 56 -7.22 -6.45 3.53
CA VAL A 56 -8.27 -6.13 2.56
C VAL A 56 -7.86 -4.94 1.70
N THR A 57 -7.36 -3.86 2.31
CA THR A 57 -6.89 -2.68 1.58
C THR A 57 -5.79 -3.06 0.59
N GLN A 58 -4.76 -3.79 1.02
CA GLN A 58 -3.67 -4.26 0.17
C GLN A 58 -4.15 -5.13 -1.00
N ALA A 59 -5.15 -5.99 -0.78
CA ALA A 59 -5.69 -6.84 -1.85
C ALA A 59 -6.53 -6.07 -2.88
N THR A 60 -7.06 -4.90 -2.53
CA THR A 60 -8.04 -4.16 -3.34
C THR A 60 -7.51 -2.83 -3.90
N SER A 61 -6.41 -2.31 -3.36
CA SER A 61 -5.73 -1.08 -3.78
C SER A 61 -4.76 -1.29 -4.95
N SER A 62 -5.14 -2.02 -5.99
CA SER A 62 -4.27 -2.21 -7.17
C SER A 62 -4.68 -1.31 -8.35
N VAL A 63 -3.71 -1.04 -9.23
CA VAL A 63 -3.91 -0.27 -10.46
C VAL A 63 -3.87 -1.20 -11.67
N GLU A 64 -4.59 -0.81 -12.73
CA GLU A 64 -4.59 -1.53 -14.01
C GLU A 64 -4.42 -0.56 -15.18
N LEU A 65 -3.90 -1.09 -16.29
CA LEU A 65 -3.73 -0.34 -17.53
C LEU A 65 -5.09 0.00 -18.15
N ALA A 66 -5.27 1.28 -18.50
CA ALA A 66 -6.51 1.83 -19.01
C ALA A 66 -6.38 2.24 -20.49
N GLY A 67 -6.15 1.27 -21.37
CA GLY A 67 -6.02 1.49 -22.81
C GLY A 67 -4.66 1.05 -23.33
N ASP A 68 -4.25 1.65 -24.43
CA ASP A 68 -3.01 1.32 -25.11
C ASP A 68 -1.80 2.07 -24.52
N VAL A 69 -0.61 1.56 -24.80
CA VAL A 69 0.66 2.18 -24.41
C VAL A 69 1.19 2.93 -25.63
N ILE A 70 1.42 4.23 -25.49
CA ILE A 70 1.83 5.11 -26.57
C ILE A 70 3.33 5.37 -26.45
N GLY A 71 4.08 5.04 -27.50
CA GLY A 71 5.49 5.35 -27.64
C GLY A 71 5.70 6.62 -28.45
N TYR A 72 6.67 7.42 -28.06
CA TYR A 72 7.14 8.58 -28.78
C TYR A 72 8.59 8.34 -29.19
N GLY A 73 8.81 8.30 -30.50
CA GLY A 73 10.11 8.00 -31.08
C GLY A 73 10.80 9.25 -31.59
N ASN A 74 12.11 9.33 -31.39
CA ASN A 74 12.95 10.33 -32.02
C ASN A 74 13.29 9.86 -33.44
N THR A 75 12.69 10.48 -34.46
CA THR A 75 12.91 10.11 -35.87
C THR A 75 14.32 10.46 -36.38
N ALA A 76 15.03 11.38 -35.73
CA ALA A 76 16.41 11.71 -36.13
C ALA A 76 17.39 10.59 -35.74
N GLU A 77 17.16 9.97 -34.59
CA GLU A 77 18.00 8.90 -34.05
C GLU A 77 17.45 7.49 -34.29
N SER A 78 16.18 7.40 -34.74
CA SER A 78 15.45 6.14 -34.93
C SER A 78 15.39 5.29 -33.66
N LYS A 79 15.10 5.94 -32.52
CA LYS A 79 14.98 5.30 -31.21
C LYS A 79 13.69 5.67 -30.48
N LEU A 80 13.27 4.82 -29.57
CA LEU A 80 12.16 5.12 -28.65
C LEU A 80 12.70 5.91 -27.45
N ASP A 81 12.10 7.07 -27.21
CA ASP A 81 12.54 8.06 -26.21
C ASP A 81 11.55 8.11 -25.03
N ASN A 82 10.25 8.15 -25.35
CA ASN A 82 9.22 8.45 -24.37
C ASN A 82 8.08 7.45 -24.43
N VAL A 83 7.53 7.06 -23.28
CA VAL A 83 6.37 6.17 -23.19
C VAL A 83 5.28 6.81 -22.34
N THR A 84 4.07 6.84 -22.87
CA THR A 84 2.88 7.36 -22.20
C THR A 84 1.83 6.28 -22.09
N PHE A 85 1.27 6.10 -20.91
CA PHE A 85 0.21 5.12 -20.67
C PHE A 85 -0.77 5.61 -19.60
N TYR A 86 -1.94 5.00 -19.59
CA TYR A 86 -3.03 5.41 -18.71
C TYR A 86 -3.26 4.39 -17.62
N LEU A 87 -3.47 4.84 -16.40
CA LEU A 87 -3.81 3.99 -15.26
C LEU A 87 -5.19 4.32 -14.72
N ARG A 88 -5.86 3.29 -14.22
CA ARG A 88 -7.09 3.39 -13.43
C ARG A 88 -7.04 2.40 -12.27
N LEU A 89 -7.91 2.58 -11.29
CA LEU A 89 -8.09 1.59 -10.23
C LEU A 89 -8.65 0.28 -10.79
N THR A 90 -8.20 -0.84 -10.21
CA THR A 90 -8.81 -2.14 -10.49
C THR A 90 -10.23 -2.23 -9.91
N ALA A 91 -10.91 -3.38 -10.10
CA ALA A 91 -12.27 -3.62 -9.64
C ALA A 91 -12.48 -3.40 -8.12
N GLY A 92 -11.42 -3.51 -7.32
CA GLY A 92 -11.42 -3.24 -5.88
C GLY A 92 -11.68 -1.78 -5.51
N LYS A 93 -11.39 -0.83 -6.41
CA LYS A 93 -11.74 0.60 -6.30
C LYS A 93 -11.28 1.28 -5.01
N ASN A 94 -10.27 0.73 -4.33
CA ASN A 94 -9.65 1.44 -3.22
C ASN A 94 -8.69 2.50 -3.74
N PRO A 95 -8.70 3.72 -3.17
CA PRO A 95 -7.87 4.80 -3.67
C PRO A 95 -6.37 4.51 -3.55
N VAL A 96 -5.59 4.94 -4.54
CA VAL A 96 -4.13 4.70 -4.61
C VAL A 96 -3.38 6.02 -4.74
N ASN A 97 -2.39 6.24 -3.87
CA ASN A 97 -1.58 7.45 -3.96
C ASN A 97 -0.53 7.34 -5.07
N ILE A 98 -0.74 8.06 -6.18
CA ILE A 98 0.17 8.07 -7.33
C ILE A 98 1.50 8.72 -6.96
N ASN A 99 1.52 9.62 -5.98
CA ASN A 99 2.76 10.27 -5.53
C ASN A 99 3.75 9.35 -4.83
N LYS A 100 3.28 8.27 -4.22
CA LYS A 100 4.12 7.27 -3.56
C LYS A 100 4.34 6.03 -4.40
N THR A 101 3.89 6.04 -5.66
CA THR A 101 4.08 4.95 -6.60
C THR A 101 5.52 4.95 -7.09
N ILE A 102 6.10 3.78 -7.27
CA ILE A 102 7.42 3.60 -7.86
C ILE A 102 7.23 3.06 -9.27
N VAL A 103 7.90 3.66 -10.25
CA VAL A 103 7.92 3.16 -11.62
C VAL A 103 9.34 2.68 -11.91
N THR A 104 9.47 1.44 -12.35
CA THR A 104 10.74 0.86 -12.78
C THR A 104 10.66 0.48 -14.25
N PHE A 105 11.82 0.55 -14.89
CA PHE A 105 12.00 0.25 -16.29
C PHE A 105 13.08 -0.82 -16.41
N THR A 106 12.78 -1.89 -17.14
CA THR A 106 13.66 -3.04 -17.29
C THR A 106 13.79 -3.44 -18.75
N THR A 107 15.01 -3.72 -19.19
CA THR A 107 15.33 -4.37 -20.46
C THR A 107 16.19 -5.60 -20.19
N SER A 108 16.61 -6.32 -21.22
CA SER A 108 17.53 -7.45 -21.07
C SER A 108 18.89 -7.05 -20.47
N GLU A 109 19.27 -5.77 -20.55
CA GLU A 109 20.59 -5.29 -20.13
C GLU A 109 20.55 -4.35 -18.92
N LYS A 110 19.42 -3.68 -18.66
CA LYS A 110 19.32 -2.61 -17.67
C LYS A 110 18.06 -2.75 -16.82
N HIS A 111 18.16 -2.37 -15.56
CA HIS A 111 17.03 -2.17 -14.66
C HIS A 111 17.21 -0.81 -13.97
N ILE A 112 16.29 0.10 -14.20
CA ILE A 112 16.35 1.50 -13.76
C ILE A 112 15.10 1.83 -12.96
N VAL A 113 15.28 2.44 -11.79
CA VAL A 113 14.17 3.03 -11.04
C VAL A 113 14.01 4.47 -11.52
N LEU A 114 12.87 4.78 -12.13
CA LEU A 114 12.64 6.12 -12.67
C LEU A 114 12.41 7.11 -11.53
N THR A 115 13.05 8.26 -11.61
CA THR A 115 12.90 9.32 -10.62
C THR A 115 11.61 10.08 -10.88
N LYS A 116 10.78 10.24 -9.86
CA LYS A 116 9.57 11.03 -10.01
C LYS A 116 9.94 12.51 -10.14
N ASN A 117 9.48 13.15 -11.21
CA ASN A 117 9.55 14.60 -11.36
C ASN A 117 8.32 15.25 -10.69
N TYR A 118 8.56 16.09 -9.69
CA TYR A 118 7.53 16.78 -8.91
C TYR A 118 7.16 18.17 -9.45
N THR A 119 7.95 18.72 -10.37
CA THR A 119 7.76 20.08 -10.92
C THR A 119 6.91 20.06 -12.18
N ALA A 120 6.83 18.93 -12.89
CA ALA A 120 5.91 18.70 -14.00
C ALA A 120 4.46 18.45 -13.50
N HIS A 121 3.91 19.41 -12.75
CA HIS A 121 2.53 19.41 -12.28
C HIS A 121 1.79 20.58 -12.93
N ASP A 122 1.36 20.42 -14.18
CA ASP A 122 0.30 21.21 -14.84
C ASP A 122 0.32 20.88 -16.34
N ASN A 123 -0.61 20.03 -16.80
CA ASN A 123 -1.07 19.78 -18.18
C ASN A 123 -0.05 19.78 -19.36
N SER A 124 1.24 19.79 -19.06
CA SER A 124 2.35 20.01 -19.97
C SER A 124 3.38 18.95 -19.65
N LEU A 125 3.18 17.79 -20.26
CA LEU A 125 4.06 16.62 -20.20
C LEU A 125 5.44 16.89 -20.89
N THR A 126 5.93 18.12 -20.88
CA THR A 126 6.95 18.62 -21.80
C THR A 126 8.34 18.76 -21.19
N SER A 127 8.48 18.59 -19.87
CA SER A 127 9.73 18.90 -19.16
C SER A 127 10.14 17.78 -18.21
N ILE A 128 10.20 16.55 -18.71
CA ILE A 128 10.85 15.43 -18.01
C ILE A 128 12.24 15.21 -18.62
N SER A 129 13.20 14.85 -17.77
CA SER A 129 14.56 14.53 -18.18
C SER A 129 14.79 13.01 -18.20
N GLU A 130 15.95 12.59 -18.72
CA GLU A 130 16.29 11.17 -18.85
C GLU A 130 16.13 10.42 -17.53
N ASN A 131 15.42 9.28 -17.59
CA ASN A 131 15.09 8.42 -16.46
C ASN A 131 14.13 9.04 -15.44
N GLU A 132 13.32 10.02 -15.85
CA GLU A 132 12.24 10.57 -15.02
C GLU A 132 10.85 10.12 -15.49
N TRP A 133 9.90 10.15 -14.56
CA TRP A 133 8.49 10.01 -14.89
C TRP A 133 7.65 11.08 -14.20
N THR A 134 6.54 11.43 -14.83
CA THR A 134 5.52 12.33 -14.28
C THR A 134 4.12 11.78 -14.55
N PHE A 135 3.12 12.39 -13.94
CA PHE A 135 1.72 12.05 -14.12
C PHE A 135 0.87 13.31 -14.29
N SER A 136 -0.22 13.17 -15.03
CA SER A 136 -1.24 14.21 -15.21
C SER A 136 -2.62 13.60 -15.11
N TRP A 137 -3.56 14.34 -14.54
CA TRP A 137 -4.95 13.91 -14.41
C TRP A 137 -5.71 14.12 -15.71
N ILE A 138 -6.57 13.17 -16.07
CA ILE A 138 -7.48 13.29 -17.21
C ILE A 138 -8.85 13.71 -16.66
N ASP A 139 -8.88 14.81 -15.91
CA ASP A 139 -10.11 15.45 -15.46
C ASP A 139 -10.14 16.89 -15.99
N PRO A 140 -11.18 17.29 -16.74
CA PRO A 140 -11.34 18.65 -17.23
C PRO A 140 -11.77 19.68 -16.16
N LEU A 141 -12.16 19.28 -14.94
CA LEU A 141 -12.86 20.19 -14.03
C LEU A 141 -12.07 20.66 -12.80
N GLU A 142 -11.21 19.86 -12.18
CA GLU A 142 -10.26 20.33 -11.16
C GLU A 142 -9.02 19.43 -11.17
N SER A 143 -7.82 20.00 -11.08
CA SER A 143 -6.67 19.22 -10.62
C SER A 143 -6.99 18.87 -9.16
N PRO A 144 -7.20 17.59 -8.80
CA PRO A 144 -7.57 17.26 -7.43
C PRO A 144 -6.52 17.86 -6.50
N ALA A 145 -6.98 18.47 -5.40
CA ALA A 145 -6.11 19.03 -4.37
C ALA A 145 -5.21 17.95 -3.72
N ASP A 146 -5.48 16.68 -4.00
CA ASP A 146 -4.71 15.52 -3.57
C ASP A 146 -4.15 14.70 -4.75
N ASN A 147 -3.16 13.86 -4.44
CA ASN A 147 -2.49 12.98 -5.41
C ASN A 147 -3.05 11.55 -5.35
N LEU A 148 -4.34 11.42 -5.07
CA LEU A 148 -5.01 10.16 -4.81
C LEU A 148 -5.84 9.75 -6.02
N LEU A 149 -5.56 8.58 -6.60
CA LEU A 149 -6.36 8.05 -7.71
C LEU A 149 -7.59 7.38 -7.12
N GLU A 150 -8.76 7.94 -7.41
CA GLU A 150 -10.05 7.51 -6.89
C GLU A 150 -10.92 6.83 -7.94
N LYS A 151 -12.13 6.44 -7.52
CA LYS A 151 -13.09 5.77 -8.38
C LYS A 151 -13.55 6.73 -9.49
N CYS A 152 -13.57 6.23 -10.72
CA CYS A 152 -13.94 6.97 -11.94
C CYS A 152 -12.90 7.98 -12.42
N GLU A 153 -11.72 8.02 -11.82
CA GLU A 153 -10.61 8.84 -12.29
C GLU A 153 -9.66 8.05 -13.19
N LYS A 154 -8.90 8.78 -14.01
CA LYS A 154 -7.81 8.25 -14.81
C LYS A 154 -6.62 9.17 -14.73
N VAL A 155 -5.45 8.56 -14.65
CA VAL A 155 -4.18 9.26 -14.66
C VAL A 155 -3.39 8.86 -15.89
N CYS A 156 -2.76 9.85 -16.52
CA CYS A 156 -1.81 9.70 -17.60
C CYS A 156 -0.40 9.71 -17.01
N ILE A 157 0.34 8.62 -17.18
CA ILE A 157 1.76 8.53 -16.81
C ILE A 157 2.59 8.75 -18.06
N LYS A 158 3.56 9.65 -17.97
CA LYS A 158 4.63 9.79 -18.97
C LYS A 158 5.95 9.44 -18.33
N ALA A 159 6.65 8.48 -18.93
CA ALA A 159 7.97 8.03 -18.52
C ALA A 159 8.95 8.31 -19.66
N ASP A 160 10.00 9.05 -19.33
CA ASP A 160 11.17 9.24 -20.18
C ASP A 160 12.09 8.03 -19.95
N ILE A 161 12.24 7.22 -20.99
CA ILE A 161 13.03 6.00 -20.92
C ILE A 161 14.33 6.23 -21.68
N PRO A 162 15.43 5.55 -21.30
CA PRO A 162 16.64 5.65 -22.09
C PRO A 162 16.37 5.15 -23.50
N ASP A 163 16.94 5.86 -24.47
CA ASP A 163 16.92 5.56 -25.90
C ASP A 163 17.01 4.05 -26.20
N LEU A 164 15.94 3.48 -26.73
CA LEU A 164 15.88 2.07 -27.12
C LEU A 164 15.96 1.88 -28.63
N ASP A 165 16.76 0.87 -29.01
CA ASP A 165 16.88 0.45 -30.40
C ASP A 165 15.63 -0.34 -30.87
N PRO A 166 15.31 -0.32 -32.18
CA PRO A 166 14.21 -1.10 -32.74
C PRO A 166 14.33 -2.61 -32.46
N ASN A 167 13.20 -3.29 -32.26
CA ASN A 167 13.10 -4.70 -31.87
C ASN A 167 13.67 -5.05 -30.49
N THR A 168 13.73 -4.07 -29.58
CA THR A 168 14.09 -4.30 -28.19
C THR A 168 12.85 -4.51 -27.34
N ASP A 169 12.85 -5.56 -26.52
CA ASP A 169 11.81 -5.79 -25.52
C ASP A 169 12.12 -5.02 -24.23
N PHE A 170 11.08 -4.45 -23.63
CA PHE A 170 11.18 -3.75 -22.36
C PHE A 170 9.92 -3.97 -21.51
N THR A 171 10.10 -3.82 -20.20
CA THR A 171 9.04 -3.92 -19.21
C THR A 171 9.02 -2.66 -18.37
N ILE A 172 7.85 -2.05 -18.25
CA ILE A 172 7.59 -1.00 -17.26
C ILE A 172 6.79 -1.62 -16.12
N GLU A 173 7.31 -1.55 -14.91
CA GLU A 173 6.61 -1.99 -13.71
C GLU A 173 6.14 -0.78 -12.91
N VAL A 174 4.87 -0.75 -12.57
CA VAL A 174 4.25 0.27 -11.73
C VAL A 174 3.90 -0.37 -10.40
N LYS A 175 4.61 0.03 -9.34
CA LYS A 175 4.43 -0.47 -7.99
C LYS A 175 3.74 0.60 -7.12
N PRO A 176 2.42 0.50 -6.91
CA PRO A 176 1.73 1.38 -5.98
C PRO A 176 2.20 1.12 -4.53
N PRO A 177 2.00 2.09 -3.60
CA PRO A 177 2.42 1.94 -2.20
C PRO A 177 1.70 0.80 -1.47
N GLU A 178 0.44 0.56 -1.85
CA GLU A 178 -0.39 -0.56 -1.45
C GLU A 178 -0.93 -1.20 -2.73
N GLY A 179 -1.18 -2.50 -2.73
CA GLY A 179 -1.63 -3.22 -3.93
C GLY A 179 -0.59 -4.13 -4.58
N SER A 180 -0.97 -4.63 -5.75
CA SER A 180 -0.13 -5.44 -6.63
C SER A 180 0.66 -4.56 -7.60
N THR A 181 1.86 -5.01 -7.98
CA THR A 181 2.66 -4.40 -9.04
C THR A 181 2.03 -4.70 -10.40
N LEU A 182 1.87 -3.67 -11.23
CA LEU A 182 1.45 -3.81 -12.61
C LEU A 182 2.68 -3.89 -13.51
N GLY A 183 2.91 -5.02 -14.16
CA GLY A 183 3.92 -5.17 -15.21
C GLY A 183 3.33 -4.89 -16.60
N ILE A 184 4.04 -4.10 -17.40
CA ILE A 184 3.66 -3.73 -18.76
C ILE A 184 4.82 -4.11 -19.68
N ASP A 185 4.70 -5.27 -20.32
CA ASP A 185 5.69 -5.78 -21.28
C ASP A 185 5.37 -5.27 -22.68
N ARG A 186 6.33 -4.65 -23.35
CA ARG A 186 6.18 -4.12 -24.71
C ARG A 186 7.45 -4.31 -25.52
N SER A 187 7.30 -4.31 -26.83
CA SER A 187 8.42 -4.39 -27.78
C SER A 187 8.47 -3.14 -28.65
N VAL A 188 9.68 -2.61 -28.86
CA VAL A 188 9.88 -1.48 -29.76
C VAL A 188 9.70 -1.96 -31.21
N PRO A 189 8.80 -1.36 -32.00
CA PRO A 189 8.57 -1.80 -33.37
C PRO A 189 9.82 -1.59 -34.26
N PRO A 190 9.94 -2.33 -35.37
CA PRO A 190 11.07 -2.19 -36.30
C PRO A 190 11.19 -0.80 -36.94
N ALA A 191 10.06 -0.10 -37.07
CA ALA A 191 9.98 1.24 -37.65
C ALA A 191 9.58 2.24 -36.57
N ILE A 192 10.41 3.26 -36.38
CA ILE A 192 10.20 4.31 -35.38
C ILE A 192 9.47 5.49 -36.02
N TYR A 193 8.33 5.83 -35.43
CA TYR A 193 7.53 7.01 -35.78
C TYR A 193 7.52 7.99 -34.60
N GLU A 194 7.19 9.24 -34.88
CA GLU A 194 7.04 10.27 -33.84
C GLU A 194 6.04 9.85 -32.76
N VAL A 195 4.94 9.20 -33.17
CA VAL A 195 3.95 8.62 -32.27
C VAL A 195 3.58 7.23 -32.77
N MET A 196 3.61 6.24 -31.89
CA MET A 196 3.28 4.85 -32.20
C MET A 196 2.55 4.18 -31.04
N ASN A 197 1.73 3.18 -31.36
CA ASN A 197 1.11 2.32 -30.36
C ASN A 197 2.03 1.11 -30.12
N LEU A 198 2.45 0.93 -28.87
CA LEU A 198 3.28 -0.19 -28.44
C LEU A 198 2.37 -1.33 -28.01
N LYS A 199 2.44 -2.43 -28.75
CA LYS A 199 1.65 -3.65 -28.50
C LYS A 199 2.45 -4.68 -27.74
#